data_AF-X1P762-F1
#
_entry.id   AF-X1P762-F1
#
_cell.length_a   1.000
_cell.length_b   1.000
_cell.length_c   1.000
_cell.angle_alpha   90.00
_cell.angle_beta   90.00
_cell.angle_gamma   90.00
#
_symmetry.space_group_name_H-M   'P 1'
#
loop_
_entity.id
_entity.type
_entity.pdbx_description
1 polymer ?
#
loop_
_entity_poly.entity_id
_entity_poly.type
_entity_poly.pdbx_seq_one_letter_code
_entity_poly.pdbx_strand_id
1 'polypeptide(L)'
;MLKKIKLDEAVGMTLAHDVTKVIPGKFKGPAFHRGYVIQKEDIPELLKIGKEHIYVMELEPGEVHEEEAALRIARAIAGSGIEFTRPTEGKVNLKAKSNGLLKVDASLLKELISLGEITIATLHNNTVCQAGAIVAGSPSMGVSSHIA
;
A
#
# COMPACT_ATOMS: atom_id res chain seq x y z
N MET A 1 6.54 -11.29 12.69
CA MET A 1 6.60 -10.78 14.09
C MET A 1 7.39 -9.46 14.15
N LEU A 2 7.04 -8.53 15.06
CA LEU A 2 7.77 -7.26 15.24
C LEU A 2 9.09 -7.51 15.99
N LYS A 3 10.23 -7.05 15.43
CA LYS A 3 11.55 -7.15 16.07
C LYS A 3 12.27 -5.81 16.03
N LYS A 4 12.97 -5.48 17.12
CA LYS A 4 13.93 -4.37 17.17
C LYS A 4 15.32 -4.93 16.88
N ILE A 5 15.95 -4.44 15.82
CA ILE A 5 17.27 -4.90 15.37
C ILE A 5 18.19 -3.71 15.13
N LYS A 6 19.50 -3.96 15.06
CA LYS A 6 20.46 -2.95 14.64
C LYS A 6 20.35 -2.69 13.13
N LEU A 7 20.71 -1.48 12.70
CA LEU A 7 20.57 -1.06 11.31
C LEU A 7 21.41 -1.89 10.31
N ASP A 8 22.61 -2.26 10.69
CA ASP A 8 23.52 -3.10 9.91
C ASP A 8 22.94 -4.49 9.61
N GLU A 9 22.14 -5.02 10.52
CA GLU A 9 21.42 -6.29 10.38
C GLU A 9 20.08 -6.16 9.65
N ALA A 10 19.61 -4.92 9.40
CA ALA A 10 18.26 -4.66 8.90
C ALA A 10 18.10 -4.71 7.37
N VAL A 11 19.21 -4.79 6.63
CA VAL A 11 19.19 -4.82 5.16
C VAL A 11 18.40 -6.03 4.66
N GLY A 12 17.46 -5.78 3.75
CA GLY A 12 16.54 -6.79 3.21
C GLY A 12 15.29 -7.03 4.07
N MET A 13 15.20 -6.44 5.27
CA MET A 13 14.02 -6.57 6.12
C MET A 13 13.02 -5.43 5.88
N THR A 14 11.75 -5.68 6.18
CA THR A 14 10.67 -4.71 5.96
C THR A 14 10.44 -3.84 7.19
N LEU A 15 10.36 -2.52 6.99
CA LEU A 15 9.99 -1.58 8.04
C LEU A 15 8.59 -1.85 8.59
N ALA A 16 8.47 -1.98 9.90
CA ALA A 16 7.17 -2.12 10.55
C ALA A 16 6.41 -0.80 10.65
N HIS A 17 7.14 0.32 10.80
CA HIS A 17 6.59 1.65 11.04
C HIS A 17 7.30 2.71 10.18
N ASP A 18 6.60 3.83 9.97
CA ASP A 18 7.20 5.01 9.35
C ASP A 18 8.36 5.55 10.19
N VAL A 19 9.44 5.95 9.51
CA VAL A 19 10.60 6.60 10.12
C VAL A 19 10.50 8.09 9.84
N THR A 20 10.09 8.85 10.86
CA THR A 20 9.99 10.30 10.75
C THR A 20 11.36 10.96 10.83
N LYS A 21 11.67 11.81 9.86
CA LYS A 21 12.81 12.73 9.91
C LYS A 21 12.34 14.09 10.40
N VAL A 22 13.09 14.65 11.33
CA VAL A 22 12.84 15.98 11.89
C VAL A 22 14.09 16.81 11.72
N ILE A 23 13.97 17.91 10.96
CA ILE A 23 14.98 18.96 10.85
C ILE A 23 14.35 20.21 11.48
N PRO A 24 14.80 20.63 12.67
CA PRO A 24 14.24 21.79 13.38
C PRO A 24 14.14 23.02 12.47
N GLY A 25 12.95 23.63 12.41
CA GLY A 25 12.68 24.82 11.59
C GLY A 25 12.67 24.61 10.07
N LYS A 26 12.88 23.38 9.56
CA LYS A 26 12.94 23.10 8.12
C LYS A 26 11.99 22.01 7.65
N PHE A 27 11.91 20.87 8.35
CA PHE A 27 11.15 19.72 7.87
C PHE A 27 10.69 18.80 9.02
N LYS A 28 9.47 18.28 8.93
CA LYS A 28 8.95 17.22 9.80
C LYS A 28 8.02 16.32 8.98
N GLY A 29 8.45 15.07 8.75
CA GLY A 29 7.65 14.11 7.98
C GLY A 29 8.34 12.75 7.84
N PRO A 30 7.64 11.74 7.30
CA PRO A 30 8.21 10.42 7.05
C PRO A 30 9.31 10.50 6.00
N ALA A 31 10.51 10.04 6.35
CA ALA A 31 11.61 9.83 5.40
C ALA A 31 11.57 8.43 4.79
N PHE A 32 11.17 7.45 5.60
CA PHE A 32 10.86 6.10 5.17
C PHE A 32 9.48 5.73 5.69
N HIS A 33 8.82 4.86 4.97
CA HIS A 33 7.48 4.42 5.33
C HIS A 33 7.47 2.93 5.64
N ARG A 34 6.51 2.51 6.46
CA ARG A 34 6.25 1.10 6.70
C ARG A 34 6.03 0.34 5.39
N GLY A 35 6.36 -0.94 5.39
CA GLY A 35 6.34 -1.79 4.20
C GLY A 35 7.54 -1.61 3.27
N TYR A 36 8.38 -0.60 3.48
CA TYR A 36 9.61 -0.43 2.72
C TYR A 36 10.67 -1.47 3.10
N VAL A 37 11.32 -2.07 2.09
CA VAL A 37 12.43 -3.01 2.28
C VAL A 37 13.73 -2.23 2.34
N ILE A 38 14.41 -2.28 3.48
CA ILE A 38 15.64 -1.53 3.73
C ILE A 38 16.74 -2.00 2.78
N GLN A 39 17.35 -1.06 2.06
CA GLN A 39 18.52 -1.28 1.21
C GLN A 39 19.80 -0.86 1.94
N LYS A 40 20.94 -1.31 1.43
CA LYS A 40 22.25 -0.99 2.02
C LYS A 40 22.54 0.51 1.96
N GLU A 41 22.03 1.18 0.92
CA GLU A 41 22.21 2.61 0.66
C GLU A 41 21.42 3.49 1.64
N ASP A 42 20.42 2.94 2.35
CA ASP A 42 19.58 3.69 3.28
C ASP A 42 20.22 3.86 4.66
N ILE A 43 21.18 3.00 5.01
CA ILE A 43 21.82 2.96 6.33
C ILE A 43 22.41 4.31 6.74
N PRO A 44 23.18 5.02 5.89
CA PRO A 44 23.72 6.34 6.25
C PRO A 44 22.63 7.38 6.54
N GLU A 45 21.50 7.33 5.84
CA GLU A 45 20.40 8.27 6.05
C GLU A 45 19.62 7.95 7.32
N LEU A 46 19.36 6.67 7.59
CA LEU A 46 18.73 6.20 8.84
C LEU A 46 19.58 6.58 10.07
N LEU A 47 20.91 6.47 9.98
CA LEU A 47 21.84 6.93 11.02
C LEU A 47 21.77 8.46 11.21
N LYS A 48 21.72 9.26 10.13
CA LYS A 48 21.56 10.73 10.23
C LYS A 48 20.26 11.15 10.89
N ILE A 49 19.19 10.34 10.77
CA ILE A 49 17.92 10.55 11.46
C ILE A 49 18.04 10.24 12.97
N GLY A 50 19.17 9.68 13.42
CA GLY A 50 19.44 9.32 14.80
C GLY A 50 18.87 7.96 15.18
N LYS A 51 18.66 7.06 14.21
CA LYS A 51 18.29 5.68 14.48
C LYS A 51 19.55 4.83 14.46
N GLU A 52 19.81 4.10 15.53
CA GLU A 52 20.80 3.01 15.55
C GLU A 52 20.13 1.63 15.46
N HIS A 53 18.87 1.59 15.88
CA HIS A 53 18.01 0.41 15.85
C HIS A 53 16.70 0.76 15.17
N ILE A 54 16.10 -0.22 14.51
CA ILE A 54 14.84 -0.07 13.80
C ILE A 54 13.90 -1.24 14.08
N TYR A 55 12.61 -0.96 13.98
CA TYR A 55 11.59 -1.99 14.12
C TYR A 55 11.25 -2.54 12.73
N VAL A 56 11.49 -3.84 12.57
CA VAL A 56 11.21 -4.57 11.34
C VAL A 56 10.11 -5.60 11.56
N MET A 57 9.44 -5.94 10.48
CA MET A 57 8.51 -7.06 10.42
C MET A 57 9.24 -8.25 9.81
N GLU A 58 9.33 -9.33 10.58
CA GLU A 58 9.75 -10.63 10.08
C GLU A 58 8.55 -11.30 9.40
N LEU A 59 8.69 -11.54 8.10
CA LEU A 59 7.71 -12.19 7.22
C LEU A 59 8.17 -13.63 6.97
N GLU A 60 7.25 -14.58 7.00
CA GLU A 60 7.55 -15.97 6.63
C GLU A 60 7.80 -16.09 5.12
N PRO A 61 8.51 -17.13 4.66
CA PRO A 61 8.68 -17.39 3.23
C PRO A 61 7.32 -17.46 2.51
N GLY A 62 7.10 -16.55 1.55
CA GLY A 62 5.85 -16.45 0.81
C GLY A 62 4.91 -15.35 1.30
N GLU A 63 5.16 -14.78 2.48
CA GLU A 63 4.41 -13.63 2.98
C GLU A 63 4.92 -12.31 2.39
N VAL A 64 4.02 -11.33 2.37
CA VAL A 64 4.33 -9.95 2.00
C VAL A 64 3.71 -8.99 3.00
N HIS A 65 4.29 -7.81 3.13
CA HIS A 65 3.72 -6.76 3.95
C HIS A 65 2.36 -6.30 3.39
N GLU A 66 1.45 -5.88 4.27
CA GLU A 66 0.07 -5.50 3.89
C GLU A 66 0.00 -4.43 2.79
N GLU A 67 0.93 -3.47 2.77
CA GLU A 67 0.98 -2.43 1.74
C GLU A 67 1.30 -3.00 0.35
N GLU A 68 2.18 -3.99 0.30
CA GLU A 68 2.51 -4.70 -0.94
C GLU A 68 1.35 -5.60 -1.36
N ALA A 69 0.69 -6.26 -0.40
CA ALA A 69 -0.54 -7.01 -0.66
C ALA A 69 -1.60 -6.08 -1.27
N ALA A 70 -1.93 -4.97 -0.62
CA ALA A 70 -2.90 -3.97 -1.10
C ALA A 70 -2.61 -3.48 -2.51
N LEU A 71 -1.34 -3.29 -2.86
CA LEU A 71 -0.94 -2.86 -4.19
C LEU A 71 -1.05 -3.98 -5.23
N ARG A 72 -0.68 -5.22 -4.89
CA ARG A 72 -0.86 -6.39 -5.77
C ARG A 72 -2.32 -6.61 -6.07
N ILE A 73 -3.15 -6.53 -5.04
CA ILE A 73 -4.61 -6.53 -5.12
C ILE A 73 -5.02 -5.46 -6.11
N ALA A 74 -4.73 -4.19 -5.82
CA ALA A 74 -5.07 -3.02 -6.64
C ALA A 74 -4.71 -3.20 -8.12
N ARG A 75 -3.53 -3.75 -8.42
CA ARG A 75 -3.05 -3.99 -9.78
C ARG A 75 -3.76 -5.14 -10.47
N ALA A 76 -3.92 -6.26 -9.76
CA ALA A 76 -4.71 -7.39 -10.20
C ALA A 76 -6.17 -7.02 -10.39
N ILE A 77 -6.54 -5.77 -10.08
CA ILE A 77 -7.88 -5.24 -10.10
C ILE A 77 -7.96 -3.84 -10.74
N ALA A 78 -7.02 -3.46 -11.58
CA ALA A 78 -7.21 -2.26 -12.38
C ALA A 78 -7.33 -2.66 -13.83
N GLY A 79 -8.23 -2.00 -14.54
CA GLY A 79 -8.13 -1.86 -15.98
C GLY A 79 -7.38 -0.57 -16.33
N SER A 80 -7.32 -0.29 -17.63
CA SER A 80 -6.48 0.77 -18.19
C SER A 80 -6.77 2.17 -17.65
N GLY A 81 -8.03 2.46 -17.32
CA GLY A 81 -8.52 3.76 -16.88
C GLY A 81 -8.20 4.15 -15.43
N ILE A 82 -7.47 3.32 -14.68
CA ILE A 82 -7.23 3.53 -13.24
C ILE A 82 -5.78 3.87 -12.89
N GLU A 83 -5.63 4.84 -12.00
CA GLU A 83 -4.41 5.12 -11.24
C GLU A 83 -4.61 4.76 -9.76
N PHE A 84 -3.51 4.57 -9.04
CA PHE A 84 -3.52 4.17 -7.64
C PHE A 84 -3.01 5.28 -6.74
N THR A 85 -3.60 5.41 -5.56
CA THR A 85 -2.90 6.08 -4.48
C THR A 85 -1.77 5.20 -3.97
N ARG A 86 -0.84 5.82 -3.25
CA ARG A 86 0.08 5.08 -2.41
C ARG A 86 -0.69 4.14 -1.46
N PRO A 87 -0.18 2.92 -1.18
CA PRO A 87 -0.72 2.07 -0.12
C PRO A 87 -0.46 2.72 1.26
N THR A 88 -1.52 2.75 2.07
CA THR A 88 -1.48 3.19 3.47
C THR A 88 -2.41 2.31 4.31
N GLU A 89 -1.88 1.70 5.35
CA GLU A 89 -2.61 0.81 6.28
C GLU A 89 -3.32 -0.34 5.54
N GLY A 90 -2.64 -0.93 4.56
CA GLY A 90 -3.17 -2.04 3.77
C GLY A 90 -4.28 -1.63 2.81
N LYS A 91 -4.43 -0.32 2.54
CA LYS A 91 -5.44 0.23 1.62
C LYS A 91 -4.80 0.98 0.46
N VAL A 92 -5.34 0.74 -0.73
CA VAL A 92 -5.09 1.51 -1.94
C VAL A 92 -6.42 2.01 -2.48
N ASN A 93 -6.51 3.31 -2.79
CA ASN A 93 -7.63 3.86 -3.54
C ASN A 93 -7.33 3.79 -5.03
N LEU A 94 -8.35 3.41 -5.80
CA LEU A 94 -8.36 3.43 -7.25
C LEU A 94 -9.04 4.72 -7.70
N LYS A 95 -8.35 5.50 -8.53
CA LYS A 95 -8.84 6.76 -9.06
C LYS A 95 -8.99 6.69 -10.57
N ALA A 96 -10.02 7.32 -11.10
CA ALA A 96 -10.20 7.45 -12.55
C ALA A 96 -9.09 8.36 -13.13
N LYS A 97 -8.37 7.90 -14.15
CA LYS A 97 -7.35 8.70 -14.86
C LYS A 97 -7.96 9.83 -15.69
N SER A 98 -9.19 9.65 -16.15
CA SER A 98 -9.89 10.59 -17.02
C SER A 98 -11.39 10.52 -16.77
N ASN A 99 -12.14 11.46 -17.36
CA ASN A 99 -13.59 11.42 -17.31
C ASN A 99 -14.10 10.19 -18.07
N GLY A 100 -15.08 9.48 -17.52
CA GLY A 100 -15.58 8.26 -18.15
C GLY A 100 -16.71 7.60 -17.39
N LEU A 101 -17.01 6.36 -17.77
CA LEU A 101 -18.03 5.52 -17.17
C LEU A 101 -17.37 4.34 -16.45
N LEU A 102 -17.56 4.26 -15.13
CA LEU A 102 -17.10 3.15 -14.32
C LEU A 102 -17.83 1.87 -14.72
N LYS A 103 -17.07 0.83 -15.09
CA LYS A 103 -17.57 -0.53 -15.30
C LYS A 103 -17.04 -1.43 -14.20
N VAL A 104 -17.95 -2.10 -13.50
CA VAL A 104 -17.65 -3.08 -12.46
C VAL A 104 -18.32 -4.40 -12.84
N ASP A 105 -17.53 -5.48 -12.88
CA ASP A 105 -18.07 -6.83 -12.93
C ASP A 105 -18.52 -7.25 -11.53
N ALA A 106 -19.82 -7.10 -11.27
CA ALA A 106 -20.39 -7.41 -9.97
C ALA A 106 -20.33 -8.91 -9.62
N SER A 107 -20.32 -9.78 -10.62
CA SER A 107 -20.26 -11.24 -10.40
C SER A 107 -18.88 -11.65 -9.95
N LEU A 108 -17.85 -11.18 -10.66
CA LEU A 108 -16.45 -11.39 -10.29
C LEU A 108 -16.13 -10.77 -8.93
N LEU A 109 -16.60 -9.54 -8.69
CA LEU A 109 -16.43 -8.86 -7.40
C LEU A 109 -17.02 -9.67 -6.25
N LYS A 110 -18.22 -10.23 -6.45
CA LYS A 110 -18.89 -11.06 -5.45
C LYS A 110 -18.16 -12.37 -5.20
N GLU A 111 -17.74 -13.07 -6.24
CA GLU A 111 -17.01 -14.34 -6.13
C GLU A 111 -15.78 -14.18 -5.25
N LEU A 112 -15.03 -13.12 -5.50
CA LEU A 112 -13.76 -12.91 -4.85
C LEU A 112 -13.90 -12.31 -3.44
N ILE A 113 -14.87 -11.45 -3.17
CA ILE A 113 -15.21 -11.06 -1.78
C ILE A 113 -15.72 -12.26 -0.99
N SER A 114 -16.38 -13.24 -1.63
CA SER A 114 -16.89 -14.45 -0.96
C SER A 114 -15.79 -15.37 -0.43
N LEU A 115 -14.52 -15.13 -0.77
CA LEU A 115 -13.37 -15.82 -0.18
C LEU A 115 -13.14 -15.46 1.30
N GLY A 116 -13.75 -14.38 1.80
CA GLY A 116 -13.75 -14.01 3.23
C GLY A 116 -12.49 -13.32 3.73
N GLU A 117 -11.34 -13.54 3.09
CA GLU A 117 -10.05 -12.89 3.38
C GLU A 117 -9.98 -11.44 2.88
N ILE A 118 -11.13 -10.91 2.49
CA ILE A 118 -11.53 -10.12 1.32
C ILE A 118 -12.49 -8.93 1.52
N THR A 119 -12.15 -7.65 1.38
CA THR A 119 -13.18 -6.60 1.28
C THR A 119 -12.81 -5.48 0.34
N ILE A 120 -13.80 -5.02 -0.43
CA ILE A 120 -13.60 -4.09 -1.53
C ILE A 120 -14.85 -3.28 -1.75
N ALA A 121 -14.67 -1.97 -1.76
CA ALA A 121 -15.74 -1.03 -1.99
C ALA A 121 -15.53 -0.39 -3.37
N THR A 122 -16.59 -0.34 -4.16
CA THR A 122 -16.64 0.38 -5.44
C THR A 122 -17.84 1.32 -5.45
N LEU A 123 -17.80 2.35 -6.29
CA LEU A 123 -19.04 3.00 -6.72
C LEU A 123 -19.90 1.99 -7.51
N HIS A 124 -21.17 2.33 -7.74
CA HIS A 124 -22.06 1.48 -8.51
C HIS A 124 -21.56 1.28 -9.95
N ASN A 125 -21.82 0.10 -10.51
CA ASN A 125 -21.59 -0.14 -11.93
C ASN A 125 -22.35 0.89 -12.78
N ASN A 126 -21.74 1.32 -13.90
CA ASN A 126 -22.25 2.38 -14.78
C ASN A 126 -22.35 3.75 -14.12
N THR A 127 -21.47 4.06 -13.18
CA THR A 127 -21.37 5.42 -12.60
C THR A 127 -20.50 6.32 -13.47
N VAL A 128 -20.96 7.53 -13.78
CA VAL A 128 -20.13 8.55 -14.45
C VAL A 128 -19.11 9.11 -13.46
N CYS A 129 -17.84 9.13 -13.85
CA CYS A 129 -16.74 9.56 -13.00
C CYS A 129 -15.92 10.65 -13.68
N GLN A 130 -15.43 11.60 -12.89
CA GLN A 130 -14.46 12.60 -13.33
C GLN A 130 -13.04 12.11 -13.08
N ALA A 131 -12.08 12.65 -13.82
CA ALA A 131 -10.66 12.45 -13.57
C ALA A 131 -10.33 12.76 -12.10
N GLY A 132 -9.59 11.86 -11.45
CA GLY A 132 -9.21 11.95 -10.04
C GLY A 132 -10.27 11.46 -9.04
N ALA A 133 -11.49 11.13 -9.47
CA ALA A 133 -12.51 10.58 -8.57
C ALA A 133 -12.08 9.22 -8.02
N ILE A 134 -12.25 9.00 -6.70
CA ILE A 134 -12.08 7.68 -6.10
C ILE A 134 -13.27 6.83 -6.49
N VAL A 135 -12.99 5.74 -7.20
CA VAL A 135 -14.00 4.86 -7.81
C VAL A 135 -14.05 3.49 -7.15
N ALA A 136 -12.95 3.09 -6.51
CA ALA A 136 -12.88 1.92 -5.65
C ALA A 136 -11.80 2.07 -4.59
N GLY A 137 -11.86 1.25 -3.54
CA GLY A 137 -10.81 1.13 -2.54
C GLY A 137 -10.81 -0.26 -1.90
N SER A 138 -9.63 -0.81 -1.69
CA SER A 138 -9.43 -2.08 -0.98
C SER A 138 -9.48 -1.88 0.54
N PRO A 139 -10.35 -2.63 1.23
CA PRO A 139 -10.11 -3.19 2.55
C PRO A 139 -8.64 -3.40 2.93
N SER A 140 -8.23 -3.01 4.14
CA SER A 140 -7.12 -3.65 4.83
C SER A 140 -7.46 -5.15 4.97
N MET A 141 -6.65 -6.04 4.39
CA MET A 141 -6.81 -7.52 4.39
C MET A 141 -8.29 -7.99 4.24
N GLY A 142 -8.79 -8.19 3.02
CA GLY A 142 -8.02 -8.34 1.77
C GLY A 142 -8.82 -8.22 0.46
N VAL A 143 -8.38 -8.94 -0.57
CA VAL A 143 -8.15 -8.69 -2.02
C VAL A 143 -9.31 -8.65 -3.09
N SER A 144 -9.49 -7.55 -3.89
CA SER A 144 -9.67 -7.46 -5.42
C SER A 144 -10.94 -6.87 -6.25
N SER A 145 -10.98 -5.61 -6.77
CA SER A 145 -12.03 -5.02 -7.68
C SER A 145 -11.57 -4.31 -8.98
N HIS A 146 -11.81 -4.87 -10.20
CA HIS A 146 -11.38 -4.37 -11.53
C HIS A 146 -12.17 -3.15 -12.08
N ILE A 147 -11.50 -2.21 -12.78
CA ILE A 147 -12.15 -1.09 -13.53
C ILE A 147 -11.48 -0.83 -14.89
N ALA A 148 -12.20 -1.01 -16.00
CA ALA A 148 -11.76 -0.70 -17.37
C ALA A 148 -11.45 0.80 -17.59
#